data_AF-A0A9P6ZFX1-F1
#
_entry.id   AF-A0A9P6ZFX1-F1
#
_cell.length_a   1.000
_cell.length_b   1.000
_cell.length_c   1.000
_cell.angle_alpha   90.00
_cell.angle_beta   90.00
_cell.angle_gamma   90.00
#
_symmetry.space_group_name_H-M   'P 1'
#
loop_
_entity.id
_entity.type
_entity.pdbx_description
1 polymer ?
#
loop_
_entity_poly.entity_id
_entity_poly.type
_entity_poly.pdbx_seq_one_letter_code
_entity_poly.pdbx_strand_id
1 'polypeptide(L)' 'ISKALQRRSEAIHKAITRYNIRAATLNPPRNKISWKDIADYSFLGEFDLLRHSRSDVRSDNWSPFSDKFRIIRATRPT' A
#
# COMPACT_ATOMS: atom_id res chain seq x y z
N ILE A 1 -23.99 -7.73 1.08
CA ILE A 1 -22.60 -8.11 0.76
C ILE A 1 -22.23 -7.77 -0.69
N SER A 2 -23.05 -8.15 -1.68
CA SER A 2 -22.79 -7.89 -3.12
C SER A 2 -22.38 -6.44 -3.48
N LYS A 3 -23.13 -5.41 -3.02
CA LYS A 3 -22.81 -4.00 -3.33
C LYS A 3 -21.46 -3.53 -2.78
N ALA A 4 -20.97 -4.11 -1.68
CA ALA A 4 -19.67 -3.73 -1.11
C ALA A 4 -18.52 -4.33 -1.94
N LEU A 5 -18.68 -5.58 -2.39
CA LEU A 5 -17.72 -6.26 -3.27
C LEU A 5 -17.62 -5.55 -4.62
N GLN A 6 -18.76 -5.17 -5.21
CA GLN A 6 -18.78 -4.43 -6.47
C GLN A 6 -18.03 -3.09 -6.37
N ARG A 7 -18.32 -2.29 -5.33
CA ARG A 7 -17.62 -1.02 -5.11
C ARG A 7 -16.12 -1.20 -4.92
N ARG A 8 -15.70 -2.25 -4.21
CA ARG A 8 -14.28 -2.57 -4.05
C ARG A 8 -13.64 -2.92 -5.39
N SER A 9 -14.30 -3.74 -6.22
CA SER A 9 -13.81 -4.09 -7.55
C SER A 9 -13.62 -2.84 -8.43
N GLU A 10 -14.63 -1.97 -8.50
CA GLU A 10 -14.55 -0.71 -9.23
C GLU A 10 -13.43 0.21 -8.72
N ALA A 11 -13.24 0.28 -7.40
CA ALA A 11 -12.18 1.07 -6.80
C ALA A 11 -10.78 0.57 -7.19
N ILE A 12 -10.60 -0.75 -7.23
CA ILE A 12 -9.32 -1.38 -7.65
C ILE A 12 -9.07 -1.11 -9.13
N HIS A 13 -10.07 -1.30 -10.01
CA HIS A 13 -9.93 -0.98 -11.44
C HIS A 13 -9.52 0.49 -11.65
N LYS A 14 -10.17 1.44 -10.95
CA LYS A 14 -9.81 2.86 -11.01
C LYS A 14 -8.41 3.14 -10.49
N ALA A 15 -7.96 2.43 -9.46
CA ALA A 15 -6.60 2.56 -8.93
C ALA A 15 -5.55 2.10 -9.95
N ILE A 16 -5.78 0.96 -10.62
CA ILE A 16 -4.91 0.42 -11.68
C ILE A 16 -4.75 1.44 -12.81
N THR A 17 -5.87 1.96 -13.32
CA THR A 17 -5.85 2.94 -14.41
C THR A 17 -5.04 4.18 -14.03
N ARG A 18 -5.27 4.73 -12.84
CA ARG A 18 -4.53 5.90 -12.34
C ARG A 18 -3.04 5.62 -12.17
N TYR A 19 -2.69 4.45 -11.65
CA TYR A 19 -1.30 4.03 -11.52
C TYR A 19 -0.63 3.94 -12.89
N ASN A 20 -1.24 3.24 -13.85
CA ASN A 20 -0.66 3.01 -15.18
C ASN A 20 -0.45 4.32 -15.95
N ILE A 21 -1.37 5.30 -15.82
CA ILE A 21 -1.20 6.64 -16.38
C ILE A 21 0.05 7.31 -15.81
N ARG A 22 0.20 7.32 -14.48
CA ARG A 22 1.35 7.96 -13.81
C ARG A 22 2.65 7.22 -14.06
N ALA A 23 2.61 5.89 -14.08
CA ALA A 23 3.76 5.03 -14.34
C ALA A 23 4.38 5.33 -15.72
N ALA A 24 3.55 5.63 -16.73
CA ALA A 24 4.01 6.00 -18.06
C ALA A 24 4.67 7.40 -18.11
N THR A 25 4.35 8.29 -17.17
CA THR A 25 4.92 9.66 -17.10
C THR A 25 6.24 9.74 -16.34
N LEU A 26 6.68 8.65 -15.71
CA LEU A 26 7.96 8.60 -14.98
C LEU A 26 9.13 8.45 -15.95
N ASN A 27 10.32 8.92 -15.53
CA ASN A 27 11.57 8.70 -16.26
C ASN A 27 12.56 7.95 -15.34
N PRO A 28 12.85 6.65 -15.59
CA PRO A 28 12.35 5.84 -16.70
C PRO A 28 10.87 5.42 -16.52
N PRO A 29 10.16 5.12 -17.62
CA PRO A 29 8.78 4.63 -17.56
C PRO A 29 8.69 3.35 -16.74
N ARG A 30 7.69 3.25 -15.86
CA ARG A 30 7.48 2.07 -15.02
C ARG A 30 6.51 1.10 -15.67
N ASN A 31 6.73 -0.19 -15.43
CA ASN A 31 5.87 -1.26 -15.96
C ASN A 31 4.40 -1.07 -15.54
N LYS A 32 3.50 -1.32 -16.49
CA LYS A 32 2.05 -1.32 -16.25
C LYS A 32 1.66 -2.54 -15.43
N ILE A 33 0.64 -2.38 -14.59
CA ILE A 33 0.04 -3.44 -13.79
C ILE A 33 -1.31 -3.79 -14.40
N SER A 34 -1.60 -5.09 -14.54
CA SER A 34 -2.89 -5.60 -14.98
C SER A 34 -3.76 -6.05 -13.80
N TRP A 35 -5.06 -6.24 -14.05
CA TRP A 35 -5.96 -6.81 -13.05
C TRP A 35 -5.55 -8.22 -12.64
N LYS A 36 -5.04 -9.02 -13.59
CA LYS A 36 -4.59 -10.39 -13.34
C LYS A 36 -3.45 -10.41 -12.31
N ASP A 37 -2.47 -9.54 -12.50
CA ASP A 37 -1.35 -9.41 -11.56
C ASP A 37 -1.85 -9.13 -10.14
N ILE A 38 -2.82 -8.21 -9.99
CA ILE A 38 -3.39 -7.86 -8.68
C ILE A 38 -4.25 -8.97 -8.10
N ALA A 39 -5.01 -9.69 -8.92
CA ALA A 39 -5.79 -10.84 -8.48
C ALA A 39 -4.87 -11.94 -7.93
N ASP A 40 -3.74 -12.19 -8.60
CA ASP A 40 -2.74 -13.15 -8.15
C ASP A 40 -2.10 -12.70 -6.80
N TYR A 41 -1.89 -11.40 -6.59
CA TYR A 41 -1.44 -10.86 -5.29
C TYR A 41 -2.54 -10.78 -4.21
N SER A 42 -3.83 -10.85 -4.57
CA SER A 42 -4.93 -10.77 -3.59
C SER A 42 -4.89 -11.93 -2.61
N PHE A 43 -4.37 -13.08 -3.03
CA PHE A 43 -4.10 -14.24 -2.18
C PHE A 43 -3.17 -13.89 -1.00
N LEU A 44 -2.19 -12.99 -1.18
CA LEU A 44 -1.32 -12.55 -0.09
C LEU A 44 -2.11 -11.84 1.02
N GLY A 45 -3.21 -11.17 0.67
CA GLY A 45 -4.08 -10.50 1.64
C GLY A 45 -4.92 -11.44 2.50
N GLU A 46 -5.01 -12.73 2.13
CA GLU A 46 -5.73 -13.76 2.89
C GLU A 46 -4.87 -14.36 4.02
N PHE A 47 -3.56 -14.09 4.01
CA PHE A 47 -2.69 -14.46 5.12
C PHE A 47 -2.89 -13.49 6.28
N ASP A 48 -3.75 -13.86 7.23
CA ASP A 48 -3.87 -13.16 8.52
C ASP A 48 -2.52 -13.03 9.24
N LEU A 49 -1.56 -13.93 8.96
CA LEU A 49 -0.18 -13.83 9.44
C LEU A 49 0.50 -12.50 9.02
N LEU A 50 0.27 -12.03 7.80
CA LEU A 50 0.82 -10.75 7.32
C LEU A 50 0.16 -9.54 8.00
N ARG A 51 -1.06 -9.70 8.52
CA ARG A 51 -1.73 -8.66 9.31
C ARG A 51 -0.98 -8.38 10.61
N HIS A 52 -0.42 -9.42 11.22
CA HIS A 52 0.33 -9.34 12.48
C HIS A 52 1.82 -9.00 12.29
N SER A 53 2.37 -9.19 11.08
CA SER A 53 3.76 -8.87 10.78
C SER A 53 3.99 -7.45 10.26
N ARG A 54 2.93 -6.61 10.13
CA ARG A 54 3.09 -5.21 9.72
C ARG A 54 3.77 -4.41 10.82
N SER A 55 5.09 -4.28 10.72
CA SER A 55 5.84 -3.23 11.39
C SER A 55 5.38 -1.86 10.88
N ASP A 56 5.27 -0.88 11.77
CA ASP A 56 4.91 0.48 11.37
C ASP A 56 6.05 1.08 10.55
N VAL A 57 5.89 1.08 9.24
CA VAL A 57 6.84 1.58 8.24
C VAL A 57 7.17 3.07 8.45
N ARG A 58 6.37 3.80 9.24
CA ARG A 58 6.66 5.19 9.64
C ARG A 58 7.80 5.31 10.65
N SER A 59 8.16 4.20 11.29
CA SER A 59 9.30 4.12 12.20
C SER A 59 10.63 3.81 11.50
N ASP A 60 10.60 3.51 10.19
CA ASP A 60 11.81 3.24 9.43
C ASP A 60 12.55 4.53 9.05
N ASN A 61 13.88 4.48 9.05
CA ASN A 61 14.77 5.63 8.83
C ASN A 61 14.61 6.32 7.47
N TRP A 62 14.06 5.63 6.47
CA TRP A 62 13.79 6.21 5.16
C TRP A 62 12.45 6.98 5.11
N SER A 63 11.62 6.87 6.15
CA SER A 63 10.35 7.57 6.23
C SER A 63 10.56 9.02 6.71
N PRO A 64 10.03 10.03 6.02
CA PRO A 64 10.08 11.43 6.47
C PRO A 64 9.29 11.68 7.77
N PHE A 65 8.62 10.65 8.28
CA PHE A 65 7.95 10.66 9.57
C PHE A 65 8.83 10.12 10.71
N SER A 66 9.95 9.45 10.42
CA SER A 66 10.83 8.85 11.42
C SER A 66 11.40 9.87 12.40
N ASP A 67 11.88 11.02 11.91
CA ASP A 67 12.51 12.04 12.76
C ASP A 67 11.57 12.63 13.81
N LYS A 68 10.31 12.89 13.45
CA LYS A 68 9.32 13.43 14.40
C LYS A 68 8.80 12.39 15.39
N PHE A 69 8.70 11.11 14.99
CA PHE A 69 8.26 10.04 15.89
C PHE A 69 9.36 9.61 16.88
N ARG A 70 10.64 9.74 16.51
CA ARG A 70 11.78 9.52 17.41
C ARG A 70 11.77 10.49 18.59
N ILE A 71 11.47 11.78 18.34
CA ILE A 71 11.41 12.81 19.38
C ILE A 71 10.25 12.56 20.36
N ILE A 72 9.09 12.12 19.86
CA ILE A 72 7.90 11.84 20.68
C ILE A 72 8.06 10.55 21.52
N ARG A 73 8.81 9.55 21.03
CA ARG A 73 9.11 8.35 21.82
C ARG A 73 10.15 8.60 22.92
N ALA A 74 11.11 9.51 22.70
CA ALA A 74 12.14 9.84 23.69
C ALA A 74 11.63 10.68 24.89
N THR A 75 10.41 11.22 24.80
CA THR A 75 9.81 12.11 25.82
C THR A 75 8.71 11.46 26.65
N ARG A 76 8.41 10.16 26.47
CA ARG A 76 7.49 9.44 27.36
C ARG A 76 8.27 8.79 28.51
N PRO A 77 8.06 9.18 29.77
CA PRO A 77 8.59 8.41 30.90
C PRO A 77 7.84 7.07 31.00
N THR A 78 8.57 6.06 31.46
CA THR A 78 8.09 4.69 31.74
C THR A 78 6.94 4.65 32.73
#